data_AF-A0A971VQ01-F1
#
_entry.id   AF-A0A971VQ01-F1
#
_cell.length_a   1.000
_cell.length_b   1.000
_cell.length_c   1.000
_cell.angle_alpha   90.00
_cell.angle_beta   90.00
_cell.angle_gamma   90.00
#
_symmetry.space_group_name_H-M   'P 1'
#
loop_
_entity.id
_entity.type
_entity.pdbx_description
1 polymer ?
#
loop_
_entity_poly.entity_id
_entity_poly.type
_entity_poly.pdbx_seq_one_letter_code
_entity_poly.pdbx_strand_id
1 'polypeptide(L)'
;KDGKKIELTDEKKAEYKKKAEDIYNEFLNGDKTEQSFAALAEKYSDDKASLAAAGSTEGGLISNMERGQYVKQFENWAFDPSRKPGDTEIIETTYGYHIMYFVSTNEEPAWRTAAKDTISSEKTQKFFDDMMENSPFEIVAEDKAVKRALKRINKKIAEGISASARTSA
;
A
#
# COMPACT_ATOMS: atom_id res chain seq x y z
N LYS A 1 14.29 6.64 22.12
CA LYS A 1 13.17 7.12 22.97
C LYS A 1 12.38 5.88 23.37
N ASP A 2 12.50 5.48 24.62
CA ASP A 2 11.80 4.33 25.20
C ASP A 2 10.29 4.53 25.11
N GLY A 3 9.70 3.98 24.05
CA GLY A 3 8.27 4.04 23.78
C GLY A 3 7.55 3.13 24.76
N LYS A 4 6.98 3.72 25.81
CA LYS A 4 6.11 3.07 26.79
C LYS A 4 5.13 2.13 26.07
N LYS A 5 5.30 0.81 26.27
CA LYS A 5 4.28 -0.19 25.93
C LYS A 5 3.05 0.15 26.76
N ILE A 6 2.02 0.73 26.14
CA ILE A 6 0.74 0.96 26.79
C ILE A 6 0.05 -0.40 26.84
N GLU A 7 0.09 -1.07 27.99
CA GLU A 7 -0.70 -2.27 28.19
C GLU A 7 -2.17 -1.85 28.38
N LEU A 8 -3.03 -2.30 27.46
CA LEU A 8 -4.47 -2.11 27.58
C LEU A 8 -4.99 -2.83 28.81
N THR A 9 -5.93 -2.19 29.52
CA THR A 9 -6.67 -2.86 30.60
C THR A 9 -7.53 -3.99 30.03
N ASP A 10 -7.87 -4.96 30.89
CA ASP A 10 -8.67 -6.11 30.48
C ASP A 10 -10.08 -5.69 30.00
N GLU A 11 -10.65 -4.63 30.58
CA GLU A 11 -11.94 -4.09 30.10
C GLU A 11 -11.83 -3.56 28.67
N LYS A 12 -10.73 -2.85 28.35
CA LYS A 12 -10.52 -2.34 27.00
C LYS A 12 -10.26 -3.45 26.00
N LYS A 13 -9.52 -4.50 26.39
CA LYS A 13 -9.36 -5.69 25.53
C LYS A 13 -10.71 -6.37 25.26
N ALA A 14 -11.57 -6.52 26.26
CA ALA A 14 -12.89 -7.10 26.09
C ALA A 14 -13.79 -6.25 25.17
N GLU A 15 -13.72 -4.92 25.30
CA GLU A 15 -14.44 -3.99 24.41
C GLU A 15 -14.00 -4.16 22.95
N TYR A 16 -12.70 -4.17 22.68
CA TYR A 16 -12.18 -4.36 21.32
C TYR A 16 -12.48 -5.74 20.76
N LYS A 17 -12.41 -6.78 21.60
CA LYS A 17 -12.79 -8.14 21.21
C LYS A 17 -14.25 -8.18 20.76
N LYS A 18 -15.15 -7.60 21.57
CA LYS A 18 -16.57 -7.54 21.25
C LYS A 18 -16.83 -6.78 19.95
N LYS A 19 -16.14 -5.64 19.74
CA LYS A 19 -16.25 -4.88 18.48
C LYS A 19 -15.81 -5.74 17.28
N ALA A 20 -14.72 -6.49 17.40
CA ALA A 20 -14.27 -7.40 16.35
C ALA A 20 -15.28 -8.53 16.10
N GLU A 21 -15.85 -9.12 17.15
CA GLU A 21 -16.90 -10.14 17.06
C GLU A 21 -18.17 -9.59 16.38
N ASP A 22 -18.60 -8.38 16.73
CA ASP A 22 -19.77 -7.73 16.13
C ASP A 22 -19.57 -7.48 14.62
N ILE A 23 -18.40 -6.95 14.23
CA ILE A 23 -18.05 -6.73 12.81
C ILE A 23 -17.93 -8.07 12.07
N TYR A 24 -17.33 -9.08 12.70
CA TYR A 24 -17.22 -10.41 12.10
C TYR A 24 -18.59 -11.06 11.91
N ASN A 25 -19.52 -10.87 12.84
CA ASN A 25 -20.90 -11.29 12.69
C ASN A 25 -21.62 -10.52 11.56
N GLU A 26 -21.36 -9.22 11.39
CA GLU A 26 -21.85 -8.44 10.24
C GLU A 26 -21.38 -9.08 8.92
N PHE A 27 -20.10 -9.46 8.83
CA PHE A 27 -19.56 -10.19 7.68
C PHE A 27 -20.23 -11.56 7.47
N LEU A 28 -20.34 -12.39 8.52
CA LEU A 28 -20.87 -13.74 8.43
C LEU A 28 -22.36 -13.78 8.03
N ASN A 29 -23.11 -12.73 8.37
CA ASN A 29 -24.51 -12.55 7.99
C ASN A 29 -24.70 -11.89 6.62
N GLY A 30 -23.63 -11.35 6.03
CA GLY A 30 -23.63 -10.75 4.69
C GLY A 30 -23.25 -11.74 3.59
N ASP A 31 -22.76 -11.18 2.47
CA ASP A 31 -22.46 -11.92 1.24
C ASP A 31 -21.21 -12.83 1.37
N LYS A 32 -20.33 -12.56 2.34
CA LYS A 32 -19.10 -13.32 2.62
C LYS A 32 -18.13 -13.42 1.44
N THR A 33 -18.12 -12.39 0.59
CA THR A 33 -17.18 -12.24 -0.52
C THR A 33 -16.02 -11.32 -0.13
N GLU A 34 -14.92 -11.40 -0.87
CA GLU A 34 -13.79 -10.46 -0.77
C GLU A 34 -14.23 -8.99 -0.85
N GLN A 35 -15.12 -8.67 -1.80
CA GLN A 35 -15.67 -7.32 -1.94
C GLN A 35 -16.46 -6.87 -0.71
N SER A 36 -17.30 -7.75 -0.14
CA SER A 36 -18.05 -7.43 1.09
C SER A 36 -17.12 -7.27 2.30
N PHE A 37 -16.03 -8.03 2.34
CA PHE A 37 -15.00 -7.91 3.36
C PHE A 37 -14.24 -6.59 3.25
N ALA A 38 -13.83 -6.21 2.03
CA ALA A 38 -13.16 -4.96 1.74
C ALA A 38 -13.99 -3.74 2.18
N ALA A 39 -15.29 -3.75 1.91
CA ALA A 39 -16.20 -2.70 2.36
C ALA A 39 -16.26 -2.58 3.90
N LEU A 40 -16.21 -3.70 4.63
CA LEU A 40 -16.13 -3.68 6.10
C LEU A 40 -14.78 -3.17 6.59
N ALA A 41 -13.69 -3.53 5.92
CA ALA A 41 -12.36 -3.02 6.23
C ALA A 41 -12.28 -1.50 6.03
N GLU A 42 -12.82 -0.94 4.94
CA GLU A 42 -12.90 0.52 4.72
C GLU A 42 -13.66 1.24 5.84
N LYS A 43 -14.76 0.64 6.30
CA LYS A 43 -15.64 1.22 7.32
C LYS A 43 -15.03 1.17 8.73
N TYR A 44 -14.35 0.08 9.07
CA TYR A 44 -13.99 -0.21 10.46
C TYR A 44 -12.50 -0.34 10.74
N SER A 45 -11.65 -0.51 9.72
CA SER A 45 -10.21 -0.71 9.94
C SER A 45 -9.53 0.55 10.48
N ASP A 46 -8.82 0.36 11.58
CA ASP A 46 -7.92 1.36 12.15
C ASP A 46 -6.54 1.37 11.46
N ASP A 47 -6.22 0.33 10.68
CA ASP A 47 -5.00 0.30 9.87
C ASP A 47 -5.18 1.07 8.57
N LYS A 48 -4.72 2.32 8.56
CA LYS A 48 -4.81 3.19 7.37
C LYS A 48 -3.81 2.80 6.27
N ALA A 49 -2.76 2.04 6.58
CA ALA A 49 -1.78 1.65 5.58
C ALA A 49 -2.37 0.62 4.60
N SER A 50 -3.09 -0.39 5.11
CA SER A 50 -3.80 -1.37 4.26
C SER A 50 -4.99 -0.79 3.50
N LEU A 51 -5.54 0.35 3.94
CA LEU A 51 -6.56 1.09 3.18
C LEU A 51 -5.98 1.94 2.04
N ALA A 52 -4.71 2.36 2.15
CA ALA A 52 -4.08 3.31 1.22
C ALA A 52 -3.11 2.63 0.22
N ALA A 53 -2.95 1.31 0.29
CA ALA A 53 -2.02 0.59 -0.57
C ALA A 53 -2.32 0.83 -2.06
N ALA A 54 -1.33 1.36 -2.78
CA ALA A 54 -1.46 1.75 -4.18
C ALA A 54 -1.85 0.54 -5.05
N GLY A 55 -3.01 0.62 -5.70
CA GLY A 55 -3.56 -0.46 -6.54
C GLY A 55 -4.63 -1.32 -5.87
N SER A 56 -4.87 -1.18 -4.56
CA SER A 56 -5.99 -1.86 -3.89
C SER A 56 -7.29 -1.12 -4.18
N THR A 57 -8.08 -1.63 -5.12
CA THR A 57 -9.52 -1.36 -5.21
C THR A 57 -10.32 -2.10 -4.12
N GLU A 58 -9.63 -2.81 -3.24
CA GLU A 58 -10.17 -3.70 -2.20
C GLU A 58 -9.56 -3.27 -0.86
N GLY A 59 -10.26 -2.37 -0.16
CA GLY A 59 -9.78 -1.82 1.12
C GLY A 59 -9.35 -2.90 2.10
N GLY A 60 -8.12 -2.81 2.59
CA GLY A 60 -7.57 -3.74 3.57
C GLY A 60 -6.75 -4.91 2.99
N LEU A 61 -6.64 -5.06 1.67
CA LEU A 61 -5.83 -6.12 1.07
C LEU A 61 -4.33 -5.93 1.37
N ILE A 62 -3.70 -6.98 1.88
CA ILE A 62 -2.25 -7.08 2.08
C ILE A 62 -1.73 -8.21 1.17
N SER A 63 -0.97 -7.84 0.13
CA SER A 63 -0.39 -8.76 -0.85
C SER A 63 1.15 -8.75 -0.80
N ASN A 64 1.78 -9.70 -1.49
CA ASN A 64 3.24 -9.86 -1.54
C ASN A 64 3.89 -9.95 -0.14
N MET A 65 3.21 -10.63 0.78
CA MET A 65 3.72 -10.83 2.14
C MET A 65 5.00 -11.66 2.12
N GLU A 66 6.01 -11.20 2.85
CA GLU A 66 7.25 -11.93 3.12
C GLU A 66 7.33 -12.34 4.60
N ARG A 67 7.94 -13.50 4.87
CA ARG A 67 8.14 -13.97 6.25
C ARG A 67 9.10 -13.07 7.02
N GLY A 68 8.81 -12.87 8.30
CA GLY A 68 9.57 -12.02 9.21
C GLY A 68 9.20 -10.54 9.17
N GLN A 69 8.26 -10.13 8.30
CA GLN A 69 7.82 -8.73 8.20
C GLN A 69 6.60 -8.42 9.09
N TYR A 70 5.90 -9.45 9.59
CA TYR A 70 4.67 -9.30 10.36
C TYR A 70 4.79 -9.93 11.75
N VAL A 71 3.89 -9.55 12.66
CA VAL A 71 3.81 -10.18 13.97
C VAL A 71 3.43 -11.65 13.83
N LYS A 72 4.04 -12.49 14.66
CA LYS A 72 4.03 -13.95 14.52
C LYS A 72 2.62 -14.54 14.38
N GLN A 73 1.64 -14.07 15.16
CA GLN A 73 0.27 -14.57 15.09
C GLN A 73 -0.39 -14.28 13.74
N PHE A 74 -0.21 -13.07 13.21
CA PHE A 74 -0.71 -12.68 11.89
C PHE A 74 -0.04 -13.49 10.79
N GLU A 75 1.29 -13.58 10.86
CA GLU A 75 2.08 -14.34 9.89
C GLU A 75 1.73 -15.83 9.88
N ASN A 76 1.63 -16.44 11.06
CA ASN A 76 1.29 -17.86 11.19
C ASN A 76 -0.09 -18.16 10.58
N TRP A 77 -1.06 -17.27 10.79
CA TRP A 77 -2.38 -17.42 10.21
C TRP A 77 -2.34 -17.31 8.68
N ALA A 78 -1.67 -16.27 8.16
CA ALA A 78 -1.61 -15.99 6.73
C ALA A 78 -0.83 -17.04 5.93
N PHE A 79 0.20 -17.67 6.53
CA PHE A 79 1.01 -18.69 5.87
C PHE A 79 0.68 -20.13 6.29
N ASP A 80 -0.43 -20.37 6.99
CA ASP A 80 -0.86 -21.72 7.32
C ASP A 80 -1.20 -22.48 6.02
N PRO A 81 -0.51 -23.61 5.73
CA PRO A 81 -0.71 -24.35 4.49
C PRO A 81 -2.10 -24.98 4.36
N SER A 82 -2.90 -25.04 5.43
CA SER A 82 -4.27 -25.51 5.34
C SER A 82 -5.24 -24.46 4.79
N ARG A 83 -4.81 -23.19 4.66
CA ARG A 83 -5.69 -22.09 4.28
C ARG A 83 -6.21 -22.23 2.86
N LYS A 84 -7.47 -21.87 2.69
CA LYS A 84 -8.21 -21.88 1.43
C LYS A 84 -8.83 -20.51 1.19
N PRO A 85 -8.97 -20.10 -0.08
CA PRO A 85 -9.70 -18.89 -0.43
C PRO A 85 -11.06 -18.82 0.29
N GLY A 86 -11.34 -17.71 0.97
CA GLY A 86 -12.53 -17.49 1.77
C GLY A 86 -12.43 -17.89 3.24
N ASP A 87 -11.32 -18.48 3.70
CA ASP A 87 -11.11 -18.73 5.12
C ASP A 87 -11.09 -17.42 5.89
N THR A 88 -11.78 -17.39 7.03
CA THR A 88 -11.89 -16.22 7.89
C THR A 88 -11.73 -16.56 9.36
N GLU A 89 -11.15 -15.64 10.13
CA GLU A 89 -10.92 -15.84 11.56
C GLU A 89 -10.66 -14.51 12.27
N ILE A 90 -10.97 -14.45 13.57
CA ILE A 90 -10.49 -13.37 14.43
C ILE A 90 -9.21 -13.84 15.10
N ILE A 91 -8.12 -13.08 14.95
CA ILE A 91 -6.86 -13.33 15.64
C ILE A 91 -6.49 -12.18 16.57
N GLU A 92 -5.87 -12.52 17.70
CA GLU A 92 -5.32 -11.53 18.63
C GLU A 92 -3.81 -11.37 18.40
N THR A 93 -3.36 -10.12 18.33
CA THR A 93 -1.95 -9.75 18.22
C THR A 93 -1.61 -8.69 19.26
N THR A 94 -0.34 -8.28 19.30
CA THR A 94 0.09 -7.13 20.11
C THR A 94 -0.56 -5.80 19.71
N TYR A 95 -1.15 -5.71 18.51
CA TYR A 95 -1.85 -4.51 18.02
C TYR A 95 -3.36 -4.53 18.27
N GLY A 96 -3.89 -5.59 18.88
CA GLY A 96 -5.32 -5.79 19.09
C GLY A 96 -5.87 -6.97 18.28
N TYR A 97 -7.15 -6.88 17.92
CA TYR A 97 -7.88 -7.93 17.22
C TYR A 97 -7.94 -7.65 15.73
N HIS A 98 -7.63 -8.67 14.92
CA HIS A 98 -7.70 -8.62 13.47
C HIS A 98 -8.75 -9.60 13.00
N ILE A 99 -9.64 -9.17 12.12
CA ILE A 99 -10.50 -10.06 11.37
C ILE A 99 -9.76 -10.34 10.07
N MET A 100 -9.56 -11.61 9.77
CA MET A 100 -8.74 -12.05 8.65
C MET A 100 -9.62 -12.64 7.55
N TYR A 101 -9.26 -12.40 6.29
CA TYR A 101 -9.84 -13.05 5.11
C TYR A 101 -8.71 -13.53 4.21
N PHE A 102 -8.70 -14.82 3.90
CA PHE A 102 -7.67 -15.41 3.06
C PHE A 102 -8.12 -15.38 1.60
N VAL A 103 -7.39 -14.64 0.76
CA VAL A 103 -7.70 -14.53 -0.67
C VAL A 103 -7.07 -15.70 -1.44
N SER A 104 -5.75 -15.79 -1.43
CA SER A 104 -5.01 -16.87 -2.09
C SER A 104 -3.54 -16.86 -1.66
N THR A 105 -2.83 -17.95 -1.96
CA THR A 105 -1.37 -17.92 -2.03
C THR A 105 -0.94 -17.55 -3.43
N ASN A 106 0.17 -16.82 -3.58
CA ASN A 106 0.88 -16.78 -4.85
C ASN A 106 1.38 -18.21 -5.16
N GLU A 107 0.72 -18.90 -6.10
CA GLU A 107 1.10 -20.25 -6.51
C GLU A 107 2.50 -20.27 -7.18
N GLU A 108 2.95 -19.12 -7.68
CA GLU A 108 4.28 -18.98 -8.25
C GLU A 108 5.34 -18.69 -7.18
N PRO A 109 6.46 -19.44 -7.16
CA PRO A 109 7.59 -19.15 -6.30
C PRO A 109 8.07 -17.71 -6.47
N ALA A 110 8.44 -17.04 -5.37
CA ALA A 110 8.87 -15.64 -5.36
C ALA A 110 9.95 -15.30 -6.40
N TRP A 111 10.85 -16.24 -6.72
CA TRP A 111 11.88 -16.04 -7.76
C TRP A 111 11.30 -15.91 -9.17
N ARG A 112 10.17 -16.55 -9.47
CA ARG A 112 9.47 -16.41 -10.77
C ARG A 112 8.78 -15.06 -10.85
N THR A 113 8.12 -14.63 -9.79
CA THR A 113 7.50 -13.30 -9.70
C THR A 113 8.57 -12.21 -9.84
N ALA A 114 9.65 -12.29 -9.06
CA ALA A 114 10.77 -11.35 -9.16
C ALA A 114 11.41 -11.34 -10.55
N ALA A 115 11.57 -12.51 -11.19
CA ALA A 115 12.06 -12.58 -12.57
C ALA A 115 11.10 -11.94 -13.57
N LYS A 116 9.78 -12.19 -13.44
CA LYS A 116 8.76 -11.54 -14.28
C LYS A 116 8.74 -10.03 -14.09
N ASP A 117 8.79 -9.55 -12.85
CA ASP A 117 8.81 -8.13 -12.52
C ASP A 117 10.05 -7.45 -13.10
N THR A 118 11.23 -8.09 -12.96
CA THR A 118 12.49 -7.61 -13.55
C THR A 118 12.37 -7.53 -15.07
N ILE A 119 11.93 -8.61 -15.74
CA ILE A 119 11.74 -8.64 -17.20
C ILE A 119 10.72 -7.59 -17.64
N SER A 120 9.64 -7.41 -16.87
CA SER A 120 8.60 -6.44 -17.20
C SER A 120 9.11 -5.02 -17.04
N SER A 121 9.88 -4.73 -15.98
CA SER A 121 10.56 -3.44 -15.79
C SER A 121 11.55 -3.15 -16.92
N GLU A 122 12.39 -4.11 -17.30
CA GLU A 122 13.31 -3.99 -18.43
C GLU A 122 12.58 -3.73 -19.75
N LYS A 123 11.48 -4.46 -20.01
CA LYS A 123 10.64 -4.24 -21.20
C LYS A 123 9.99 -2.87 -21.20
N THR A 124 9.47 -2.42 -20.07
CA THR A 124 8.88 -1.09 -19.91
C THR A 124 9.93 -0.01 -20.15
N GLN A 125 11.13 -0.14 -19.57
CA GLN A 125 12.23 0.78 -19.81
C GLN A 125 12.61 0.81 -21.29
N LYS A 126 12.79 -0.36 -21.92
CA LYS A 126 13.11 -0.45 -23.34
C LYS A 126 12.02 0.17 -24.23
N PHE A 127 10.74 -0.03 -23.88
CA PHE A 127 9.64 0.62 -24.59
C PHE A 127 9.70 2.14 -24.46
N PHE A 128 9.99 2.67 -23.27
CA PHE A 128 10.19 4.10 -23.08
C PHE A 128 11.40 4.64 -23.85
N ASP A 129 12.52 3.92 -23.83
CA ASP A 129 13.74 4.31 -24.56
C ASP A 129 13.47 4.34 -26.07
N ASP A 130 12.83 3.30 -26.62
CA ASP A 130 12.44 3.23 -28.04
C ASP A 130 11.44 4.33 -28.43
N MET A 131 10.48 4.62 -27.55
CA MET A 131 9.54 5.72 -27.75
C MET A 131 10.23 7.09 -27.71
N MET A 132 11.26 7.27 -26.87
CA MET A 132 12.04 8.50 -26.79
C MET A 132 12.99 8.65 -27.98
N GLU A 133 13.59 7.55 -28.45
CA GLU A 133 14.49 7.52 -29.61
C GLU A 133 13.73 7.74 -30.93
N ASN A 134 12.53 7.19 -31.05
CA ASN A 134 11.66 7.32 -32.22
C ASN A 134 10.53 8.37 -32.06
N SER A 135 10.60 9.21 -31.02
CA SER A 135 9.60 10.25 -30.79
C SER A 135 9.53 11.19 -32.01
N PRO A 136 8.35 11.41 -32.62
CA PRO A 136 8.18 12.37 -33.72
C PRO A 136 8.32 13.82 -33.25
N PHE A 137 8.45 14.05 -31.94
CA PHE A 137 8.74 15.34 -31.35
C PHE A 137 10.21 15.38 -30.94
N GLU A 138 11.02 16.00 -31.77
CA GLU A 138 12.36 16.44 -31.40
C GLU A 138 12.21 17.58 -30.40
N ILE A 139 12.68 17.42 -29.15
CA ILE A 139 12.92 18.60 -28.31
C ILE A 139 14.14 19.28 -28.92
N VAL A 140 13.89 20.15 -29.88
CA VAL A 140 14.90 21.07 -30.39
C VAL A 140 15.16 22.04 -29.24
N ALA A 141 16.24 21.84 -28.48
CA ALA A 141 16.67 22.76 -27.42
C ALA A 141 16.86 24.20 -27.94
N GLU A 142 17.01 24.33 -29.26
CA GLU A 142 17.08 25.59 -30.00
C GLU A 142 15.72 26.24 -30.30
N ASP A 143 14.60 25.56 -30.07
CA ASP A 143 13.26 26.05 -30.35
C ASP A 143 12.95 27.31 -29.54
N LYS A 144 12.41 28.32 -30.23
CA LYS A 144 12.13 29.64 -29.63
C LYS A 144 11.11 29.57 -28.50
N ALA A 145 10.15 28.65 -28.51
CA ALA A 145 9.20 28.46 -27.43
C ALA A 145 9.86 27.81 -26.20
N VAL A 146 10.71 26.80 -26.41
CA VAL A 146 11.50 26.13 -25.35
C VAL A 146 12.47 27.11 -24.69
N LYS A 147 13.25 27.87 -25.48
CA LYS A 147 14.15 28.94 -24.98
C LYS A 147 13.39 30.02 -24.20
N ARG A 148 12.18 30.40 -24.64
CA ARG A 148 11.33 31.38 -23.93
C ARG A 148 10.79 30.81 -22.61
N ALA A 149 10.40 29.54 -22.58
CA ALA A 149 9.95 28.86 -21.37
C ALA A 149 11.09 28.77 -20.33
N LEU A 150 12.27 28.29 -20.74
CA LEU A 150 13.48 28.24 -19.90
C LEU A 150 13.85 29.62 -19.33
N LYS A 151 13.84 30.68 -20.15
CA LYS A 151 14.12 32.05 -19.70
C LYS A 151 13.12 32.52 -18.63
N ARG A 152 11.83 32.18 -18.76
CA ARG A 152 10.80 32.53 -17.78
C ARG A 152 10.96 31.76 -16.48
N ILE A 153 11.29 30.47 -16.55
CA ILE A 153 11.54 29.63 -15.38
C ILE A 153 12.77 30.15 -14.62
N ASN A 154 13.88 30.38 -15.29
CA ASN A 154 15.11 30.90 -14.67
C ASN A 154 14.90 32.28 -14.04
N LYS A 155 14.11 33.15 -14.69
CA LYS A 155 13.74 34.45 -14.11
C LYS A 155 12.95 34.29 -12.81
N LYS A 156 11.93 33.42 -12.79
CA LYS A 156 11.14 33.15 -11.57
C LYS A 156 11.97 32.54 -10.45
N ILE A 157 12.90 31.64 -10.78
CA ILE A 157 13.83 31.05 -9.80
C ILE A 157 14.73 32.14 -9.21
N ALA A 158 15.33 33.01 -10.04
CA ALA A 158 16.17 34.11 -9.57
C ALA A 158 15.40 35.11 -8.70
N GLU A 159 14.17 35.46 -9.08
CA GLU A 159 13.28 36.33 -8.29
C GLU A 159 12.95 35.68 -6.94
N GLY A 160 12.61 34.38 -6.91
CA GLY A 160 12.35 33.64 -5.68
C GLY A 160 13.55 33.53 -4.75
N ILE A 161 14.75 33.23 -5.29
CA ILE A 161 16.00 33.19 -4.52
C ILE A 161 16.32 34.58 -3.96
N SER A 162 16.15 35.64 -4.75
CA SER A 162 16.40 37.02 -4.30
C SER A 162 15.40 37.51 -3.25
N ALA A 163 14.14 37.06 -3.33
CA ALA A 163 13.11 37.34 -2.34
C ALA A 163 13.40 36.60 -1.02
N SER A 164 13.81 35.34 -1.10
CA SER A 164 14.21 34.53 0.07
C SER A 164 15.45 35.08 0.77
N ALA A 165 16.41 35.64 0.04
CA ALA A 165 17.62 36.24 0.62
C ALA A 165 17.36 37.58 1.32
N ARG A 166 16.28 38.29 0.97
CA ARG A 166 15.87 39.56 1.60
C ARG A 166 15.01 39.39 2.85
N THR A 167 14.37 38.24 3.04
CA THR A 167 13.58 37.92 4.25
C THR A 167 14.42 37.28 5.35
N SER A 168 15.66 36.89 5.07
CA SER A 168 16.60 36.28 6.01
C SER A 168 17.70 37.23 6.53
N ALA A 169 17.65 38.52 6.18
CA ALA A 169 18.54 39.58 6.65
C ALA A 169 17.73 40.62 7.45
#